data_AF-A0A8K0GB06-F1
#
_entry.id   AF-A0A8K0GB06-F1
#
_cell.length_a   1.000
_cell.length_b   1.000
_cell.length_c   1.000
_cell.angle_alpha   90.00
_cell.angle_beta   90.00
_cell.angle_gamma   90.00
#
_symmetry.space_group_name_H-M   'P 1'
#
loop_
_entity.id
_entity.type
_entity.pdbx_description
1 polymer ?
#
loop_
_entity_poly.entity_id
_entity_poly.type
_entity_poly.pdbx_seq_one_letter_code
_entity_poly.pdbx_strand_id
1 'polypeptide(L)'
;MKIIDDGIRRLEKDRIKNNIVITGAKIEADNSTDLKHGLEHVIETGEKHIKEAIKIGTKIYKAELENALNEEKIMKNKNKLKQLQERIYINNEMTKEEWEIQKKLRQRAEEERKNERITKIEYQKIITDGRK
;
A
#
# COMPACT_ATOMS: atom_id res chain seq x y z
N MET A 1 4.65 17.95 25.52
CA MET A 1 4.71 16.57 24.99
C MET A 1 3.96 16.41 23.67
N LYS A 2 2.69 16.85 23.53
CA LYS A 2 1.91 16.80 22.26
C LYS A 2 2.62 17.34 21.01
N ILE A 3 3.31 18.47 21.11
CA ILE A 3 3.96 19.14 19.96
C ILE A 3 5.12 18.30 19.38
N ILE A 4 5.84 17.56 20.24
CA ILE A 4 6.98 16.73 19.81
C ILE A 4 6.45 15.48 19.07
N ASP A 5 5.39 14.86 19.59
CA ASP A 5 4.76 13.70 18.95
C ASP A 5 4.15 14.04 17.58
N ASP A 6 3.51 15.21 17.44
CA ASP A 6 2.97 15.66 16.15
C ASP A 6 4.08 15.92 15.11
N GLY A 7 5.23 16.45 15.55
CA GLY A 7 6.40 16.64 14.70
C GLY A 7 6.99 15.33 14.20
N ILE A 8 7.17 14.36 15.10
CA ILE A 8 7.70 13.02 14.76
C ILE A 8 6.77 12.31 13.77
N ARG A 9 5.45 12.36 13.99
CA ARG A 9 4.46 11.76 13.09
C ARG A 9 4.50 12.35 11.69
N ARG A 10 4.63 13.67 11.57
CA ARG A 10 4.76 14.34 10.27
C ARG A 10 6.02 13.91 9.55
N LEU A 11 7.15 13.85 10.25
CA LEU A 11 8.42 13.40 9.67
C LEU A 11 8.35 11.94 9.21
N GLU A 12 7.73 11.06 10.00
CA GLU A 12 7.52 9.66 9.61
C GLU A 12 6.68 9.58 8.34
N LYS A 13 5.57 10.34 8.28
CA LYS A 13 4.68 10.37 7.11
C LYS A 13 5.38 10.89 5.88
N ASP A 14 6.14 11.99 6.01
CA ASP A 14 6.90 12.58 4.91
C ASP A 14 7.97 11.63 4.36
N ARG A 15 8.58 10.81 5.21
CA ARG A 15 9.57 9.81 4.82
C ARG A 15 8.96 8.68 3.99
N ILE A 16 7.72 8.28 4.29
CA ILE A 16 7.06 7.15 3.61
C ILE A 16 6.07 7.57 2.53
N LYS A 17 5.91 8.88 2.29
CA LYS A 17 4.82 9.42 1.46
C LYS A 17 4.80 8.87 0.04
N ASN A 18 5.97 8.57 -0.54
CA ASN A 18 6.10 8.02 -1.90
C ASN A 18 6.33 6.50 -1.88
N ASN A 19 6.12 5.84 -0.74
CA ASN A 19 6.36 4.42 -0.62
C ASN A 19 5.08 3.65 -0.89
N ILE A 20 5.22 2.57 -1.63
CA ILE A 20 4.14 1.64 -1.93
C ILE A 20 4.48 0.25 -1.42
N VAL A 21 3.43 -0.46 -1.03
CA VAL A 21 3.46 -1.88 -0.69
C VAL A 21 2.74 -2.66 -1.78
N ILE A 22 3.47 -3.59 -2.38
CA ILE A 22 3.00 -4.46 -3.46
C ILE A 22 2.86 -5.87 -2.89
N THR A 23 1.69 -6.46 -3.10
CA THR A 23 1.38 -7.82 -2.63
C THR A 23 0.81 -8.70 -3.72
N GLY A 24 1.09 -9.99 -3.66
CA GLY A 24 0.53 -11.01 -4.55
C GLY A 24 1.39 -11.32 -5.79
N ALA A 25 2.34 -10.46 -6.13
CA ALA A 25 3.28 -10.70 -7.22
C ALA A 25 4.31 -11.79 -6.86
N LYS A 26 4.65 -12.67 -7.80
CA LYS A 26 5.82 -13.55 -7.68
C LYS A 26 6.99 -12.95 -8.47
N ILE A 27 8.01 -12.48 -7.76
CA ILE A 27 9.24 -11.95 -8.36
C ILE A 27 10.41 -12.80 -7.85
N GLU A 28 11.12 -13.40 -8.80
CA GLU A 28 12.39 -14.09 -8.59
C GLU A 28 13.51 -13.08 -8.85
N ALA A 29 14.29 -12.79 -7.82
CA ALA A 29 15.36 -11.79 -7.87
C ALA A 29 16.44 -12.18 -6.85
N ASP A 30 17.68 -12.25 -7.32
CA ASP A 30 18.84 -12.63 -6.52
C ASP A 30 19.55 -11.41 -5.91
N ASN A 31 19.20 -10.21 -6.39
CA ASN A 31 19.74 -8.94 -5.91
C ASN A 31 18.69 -7.81 -5.96
N SER A 32 19.06 -6.65 -5.41
CA SER A 32 18.19 -5.47 -5.35
C SER A 32 17.85 -4.89 -6.74
N THR A 33 18.78 -4.95 -7.69
CA THR A 33 18.57 -4.45 -9.05
C THR A 33 17.53 -5.26 -9.81
N ASP A 34 17.61 -6.59 -9.75
CA ASP A 34 16.64 -7.48 -10.38
C ASP A 34 15.27 -7.35 -9.74
N LEU A 35 15.23 -7.17 -8.41
CA LEU A 35 13.98 -6.92 -7.70
C LEU A 35 13.31 -5.62 -8.16
N LYS A 36 14.11 -4.55 -8.31
CA LYS A 36 13.63 -3.26 -8.81
C LYS A 36 13.03 -3.41 -10.22
N HIS A 37 13.77 -4.02 -11.15
CA HIS A 37 13.28 -4.23 -12.51
C HIS A 37 12.02 -5.13 -12.55
N GLY A 38 12.00 -6.19 -11.75
CA GLY A 38 10.82 -7.06 -11.63
C GLY A 38 9.59 -6.30 -11.13
N LEU A 39 9.76 -5.41 -10.15
CA LEU A 39 8.66 -4.59 -9.64
C LEU A 39 8.21 -3.54 -10.65
N GLU A 40 9.12 -2.88 -11.36
CA GLU A 40 8.81 -1.94 -12.46
C GLU A 40 7.97 -2.62 -13.56
N HIS A 41 8.30 -3.87 -13.89
CA HIS A 41 7.52 -4.68 -14.82
C HIS A 41 6.12 -5.00 -14.28
N VAL A 42 6.02 -5.39 -13.00
CA VAL A 42 4.74 -5.68 -12.33
C VAL A 42 3.80 -4.47 -12.31
N ILE A 43 4.33 -3.28 -12.10
CA ILE A 43 3.53 -2.05 -12.07
C ILE A 43 3.36 -1.42 -13.46
N GLU A 44 3.80 -2.12 -14.52
CA GLU A 44 3.74 -1.72 -15.93
C GLU A 44 4.33 -0.32 -16.17
N THR A 45 5.31 0.09 -15.38
CA THR A 45 6.01 1.36 -15.59
C THR A 45 7.16 1.12 -16.54
N GLY A 46 7.06 1.62 -17.77
CA GLY A 46 8.18 1.61 -18.73
C GLY A 46 9.36 2.50 -18.33
N GLU A 47 9.25 3.23 -17.21
CA GLU A 47 10.25 4.15 -16.67
C GLU A 47 10.74 3.68 -15.29
N LYS A 48 12.02 3.97 -14.99
CA LYS A 48 12.71 3.59 -13.74
C LYS A 48 12.25 4.43 -12.54
N HIS A 49 11.02 4.24 -12.12
CA HIS A 49 10.37 5.09 -11.11
C HIS A 49 10.64 4.67 -9.66
N ILE A 50 11.24 3.50 -9.45
CA ILE A 50 11.51 2.95 -8.13
C ILE A 50 12.93 3.34 -7.73
N LYS A 51 13.11 4.11 -6.66
CA LYS A 51 14.42 4.43 -6.09
C LYS A 51 15.04 3.21 -5.41
N GLU A 52 14.26 2.54 -4.57
CA GLU A 52 14.69 1.37 -3.81
C GLU A 52 13.54 0.37 -3.68
N ALA A 53 13.87 -0.93 -3.66
CA ALA A 53 12.92 -2.00 -3.43
C ALA A 53 13.45 -3.05 -2.46
N ILE A 54 12.56 -3.55 -1.60
CA ILE A 54 12.90 -4.56 -0.60
C ILE A 54 11.79 -5.61 -0.55
N LYS A 55 12.19 -6.89 -0.48
CA LYS A 55 11.29 -8.00 -0.19
C LYS A 55 11.10 -8.12 1.31
N ILE A 56 9.85 -8.03 1.78
CA ILE A 56 9.51 -8.10 3.21
C ILE A 56 8.67 -9.34 3.55
N GLY A 57 8.33 -10.18 2.55
CA GLY A 57 7.63 -11.45 2.74
C GLY A 57 7.54 -12.27 1.45
N THR A 58 6.88 -13.44 1.51
CA THR A 58 6.83 -14.44 0.42
C THR A 58 6.32 -13.88 -0.91
N LYS A 59 5.40 -12.90 -0.87
CA LYS A 59 4.91 -12.15 -2.03
C LYS A 59 4.57 -10.70 -1.62
N ILE A 60 5.40 -10.12 -0.77
CA ILE A 60 5.19 -8.78 -0.20
C ILE A 60 6.46 -7.98 -0.40
N TYR A 61 6.33 -6.85 -1.07
CA TYR A 61 7.43 -5.98 -1.44
C TYR A 61 7.10 -4.55 -1.03
N LYS A 62 8.14 -3.81 -0.65
CA LYS A 62 8.10 -2.37 -0.44
C LYS A 62 8.93 -1.72 -1.54
N ALA A 63 8.43 -0.64 -2.11
CA ALA A 63 9.15 0.18 -3.08
C ALA A 63 9.05 1.66 -2.70
N GLU A 64 10.20 2.35 -2.68
CA GLU A 64 10.28 3.82 -2.58
C GLU A 64 10.28 4.39 -4.00
N LEU A 65 9.36 5.30 -4.30
CA LEU A 65 9.27 5.94 -5.61
C LEU A 65 10.06 7.26 -5.63
N GLU A 66 10.60 7.61 -6.80
CA GLU A 66 11.39 8.84 -6.96
C GLU A 66 10.58 10.11 -6.66
N ASN A 67 9.28 10.13 -6.98
CA ASN A 67 8.41 11.29 -6.77
C ASN A 67 6.92 10.90 -6.65
N ALA A 68 6.12 11.85 -6.18
CA ALA A 68 4.68 11.68 -5.94
C ALA A 68 3.86 11.54 -7.24
N LEU A 69 4.32 12.09 -8.36
CA LEU A 69 3.62 11.97 -9.65
C LEU A 69 3.62 10.51 -10.13
N ASN A 70 4.74 9.81 -9.92
CA ASN A 70 4.85 8.38 -10.24
C ASN A 70 3.89 7.56 -9.39
N GLU A 71 3.82 7.87 -8.09
CA GLU A 71 2.90 7.21 -7.17
C GLU A 71 1.44 7.37 -7.61
N GLU A 72 1.02 8.59 -7.96
CA GLU A 72 -0.34 8.86 -8.39
C GLU A 72 -0.69 8.08 -9.66
N LYS A 73 0.21 8.03 -10.65
CA LYS A 73 0.04 7.24 -11.88
C LYS A 73 -0.14 5.75 -11.59
N ILE A 74 0.72 5.18 -10.75
CA ILE A 74 0.65 3.76 -10.35
C ILE A 74 -0.68 3.48 -9.62
N MET A 75 -1.06 4.35 -8.69
CA MET A 75 -2.26 4.20 -7.88
C MET A 75 -3.57 4.35 -8.68
N LYS A 76 -3.57 5.13 -9.76
CA LYS A 76 -4.68 5.19 -10.73
C LYS A 76 -4.83 3.91 -11.53
N ASN A 77 -3.72 3.27 -11.90
CA ASN A 77 -3.71 2.08 -12.76
C ASN A 77 -3.82 0.75 -12.01
N LYS A 78 -3.61 0.71 -10.69
CA LYS A 78 -3.56 -0.52 -9.89
C LYS A 78 -4.76 -1.46 -10.01
N ASN A 79 -5.93 -0.95 -10.41
CA ASN A 79 -7.12 -1.78 -10.55
C ASN A 79 -7.01 -2.77 -11.73
N LYS A 80 -6.18 -2.47 -12.74
CA LYS A 80 -5.85 -3.40 -13.84
C LYS A 80 -5.14 -4.65 -13.30
N LEU A 81 -4.20 -4.44 -12.37
CA LEU A 81 -3.40 -5.50 -11.75
C LEU A 81 -4.22 -6.46 -10.86
N LYS A 82 -5.36 -5.99 -10.34
CA LYS A 82 -6.28 -6.85 -9.57
C LYS A 82 -7.07 -7.83 -10.43
N GLN A 83 -7.16 -7.58 -11.73
CA GLN A 83 -7.91 -8.41 -12.69
C GLN A 83 -7.03 -9.52 -13.28
N LEU A 84 -5.72 -9.48 -13.03
CA LEU A 84 -4.80 -10.52 -13.44
C LEU A 84 -5.04 -11.84 -12.67
N GLN A 85 -4.61 -12.94 -13.28
CA GLN A 85 -4.73 -14.29 -12.68
C GLN A 85 -4.03 -14.35 -11.31
N GLU A 86 -2.84 -13.76 -11.21
CA GLU A 86 -2.25 -13.41 -9.93
C GLU A 86 -2.81 -12.06 -9.50
N ARG A 87 -3.71 -12.04 -8.52
CA ARG A 87 -4.30 -10.79 -8.01
C ARG A 87 -3.23 -9.97 -7.30
N ILE A 88 -2.76 -8.91 -7.95
CA ILE A 88 -1.75 -8.02 -7.41
C ILE A 88 -2.44 -6.80 -6.78
N TYR A 89 -2.02 -6.45 -5.56
CA TYR A 89 -2.52 -5.28 -4.86
C TYR A 89 -1.40 -4.30 -4.57
N ILE A 90 -1.67 -3.02 -4.83
CA ILE A 90 -0.78 -1.89 -4.53
C ILE A 90 -1.49 -0.94 -3.57
N ASN A 91 -0.81 -0.60 -2.48
CA ASN A 91 -1.27 0.35 -1.48
C ASN A 91 -0.14 1.29 -1.07
N ASN A 92 -0.47 2.48 -0.57
CA ASN A 92 0.51 3.34 0.08
C ASN A 92 1.06 2.65 1.33
N GLU A 93 2.33 2.89 1.66
CA GLU A 93 2.86 2.53 2.97
C GLU A 93 2.13 3.34 4.06
N MET A 94 1.80 2.65 5.14
CA MET A 94 1.14 3.24 6.30
C MET A 94 2.15 3.36 7.43
N THR A 95 2.02 4.41 8.25
CA THR A 95 2.70 4.47 9.54
C THR A 95 2.17 3.36 10.45
N LYS A 96 2.87 3.09 11.55
CA LYS A 96 2.40 2.11 12.54
C LYS A 96 1.01 2.46 13.09
N GLU A 97 0.78 3.74 13.39
CA GLU A 97 -0.52 4.24 13.89
C GLU A 97 -1.63 4.05 12.85
N GLU A 98 -1.36 4.40 11.60
CA GLU A 98 -2.30 4.19 10.48
C GLU A 98 -2.64 2.70 10.30
N TRP A 99 -1.63 1.84 10.41
CA TRP A 99 -1.81 0.40 10.31
C TRP A 99 -2.66 -0.16 11.46
N GLU A 100 -2.46 0.30 12.69
CA GLU A 100 -3.28 -0.08 13.84
C GLU A 100 -4.74 0.36 13.69
N ILE A 101 -4.98 1.58 13.21
CA ILE A 101 -6.32 2.08 12.88
C ILE A 101 -6.94 1.17 11.80
N GLN A 102 -6.21 0.91 10.72
CA GLN A 102 -6.71 0.09 9.62
C GLN A 102 -7.03 -1.35 10.08
N LYS A 103 -6.24 -1.91 10.98
CA LYS A 103 -6.47 -3.24 11.57
C LYS A 103 -7.76 -3.27 12.38
N LYS A 104 -7.99 -2.28 13.25
CA LYS A 104 -9.24 -2.16 14.02
C LYS A 104 -10.46 -2.00 13.11
N LEU A 105 -10.34 -1.20 12.05
CA LEU A 105 -11.42 -1.04 11.06
C LEU A 105 -11.73 -2.34 10.33
N ARG A 106 -10.72 -3.15 9.99
CA ARG A 106 -10.92 -4.48 9.39
C ARG A 106 -11.66 -5.44 10.32
N GLN A 107 -11.28 -5.46 11.60
CA GLN A 107 -11.95 -6.29 12.61
C GLN A 107 -13.42 -5.89 12.77
N ARG A 108 -13.69 -4.59 12.94
CA ARG A 108 -15.06 -4.07 13.01
C ARG A 108 -15.86 -4.37 11.73
N ALA A 109 -15.26 -4.20 10.55
CA ALA A 109 -15.94 -4.49 9.29
C ALA A 109 -16.32 -5.98 9.16
N GLU A 110 -15.51 -6.88 9.71
CA GLU A 110 -15.79 -8.31 9.76
C GLU A 110 -16.97 -8.61 10.69
N GLU A 111 -17.03 -7.98 11.86
CA GLU A 111 -18.16 -8.09 12.79
C GLU A 111 -19.47 -7.59 12.17
N GLU A 112 -19.46 -6.43 11.52
CA GLU A 112 -20.66 -5.88 10.87
C GLU A 112 -21.11 -6.76 9.69
N ARG A 113 -20.18 -7.37 8.93
CA ARG A 113 -20.52 -8.34 7.88
C ARG A 113 -21.12 -9.63 8.42
N LYS A 114 -20.69 -10.09 9.60
CA LYS A 114 -21.33 -11.22 10.30
C LYS A 114 -22.77 -10.89 10.68
N ASN A 115 -23.08 -9.61 10.88
CA ASN A 115 -24.44 -9.10 11.08
C ASN A 115 -25.16 -8.73 9.76
N GLU A 116 -24.72 -9.29 8.63
CA GLU A 116 -25.31 -9.08 7.29
C GLU A 116 -25.29 -7.63 6.78
N ARG A 117 -24.47 -6.75 7.37
CA ARG A 117 -24.36 -5.34 6.95
C ARG A 117 -23.32 -5.15 5.86
N ILE A 118 -23.56 -4.17 5.00
CA ILE A 118 -22.67 -3.87 3.88
C ILE A 118 -21.57 -2.92 4.37
N THR A 119 -20.33 -3.41 4.43
CA THR A 119 -19.18 -2.60 4.87
C THR A 119 -18.13 -2.41 3.79
N LYS A 120 -17.75 -1.13 3.58
CA LYS A 120 -16.62 -0.71 2.76
C LYS A 120 -15.56 -0.07 3.64
N ILE A 121 -14.31 -0.48 3.47
CA ILE A 121 -13.19 0.11 4.19
C ILE A 121 -12.45 1.05 3.23
N GLU A 122 -12.24 2.28 3.68
CA GLU A 122 -11.42 3.28 3.01
C GLU A 122 -10.22 3.63 3.91
N TYR A 123 -9.41 4.60 3.49
CA TYR A 123 -8.26 5.03 4.29
C TYR A 123 -8.73 5.64 5.62
N GLN A 124 -8.38 4.98 6.73
CA GLN A 124 -8.77 5.35 8.10
C GLN A 124 -10.29 5.52 8.31
N LYS A 125 -11.12 4.94 7.44
CA LYS A 125 -12.59 5.06 7.50
C LYS A 125 -13.26 3.73 7.20
N ILE A 126 -14.39 3.49 7.84
CA ILE A 126 -15.33 2.41 7.51
C ILE A 126 -16.64 3.06 7.11
N ILE A 127 -17.29 2.52 6.08
CA ILE A 127 -18.62 2.92 5.63
C ILE A 127 -19.51 1.69 5.80
N THR A 128 -20.54 1.80 6.62
CA THR A 128 -21.51 0.73 6.88
C THR A 128 -22.88 1.19 6.40
N ASP A 129 -23.51 0.42 5.51
CA ASP A 129 -24.82 0.74 4.91
C ASP A 129 -24.87 2.16 4.29
N GLY A 130 -23.76 2.56 3.66
CA GLY A 130 -23.60 3.89 3.05
C GLY A 130 -23.32 5.04 4.04
N ARG A 131 -23.22 4.76 5.33
CA ARG A 131 -22.95 5.76 6.39
C ARG A 131 -21.51 5.64 6.91
N LYS A 132 -20.87 6.78 7.12
CA LYS A 132 -19.49 6.88 7.65
C LYS A 132 -19.44 6.68 9.17
#